data_AF-A0A3B4U5U8-F1
#
_entry.id   AF-A0A3B4U5U8-F1
#
_cell.length_a   1.000
_cell.length_b   1.000
_cell.length_c   1.000
_cell.angle_alpha   90.00
_cell.angle_beta   90.00
_cell.angle_gamma   90.00
#
_symmetry.space_group_name_H-M   'P 1'
#
loop_
_entity.id
_entity.type
_entity.pdbx_description
1 polymer ?
#
loop_
_entity_poly.entity_id
_entity_poly.type
_entity_poly.pdbx_seq_one_letter_code
_entity_poly.pdbx_strand_id
1 'polypeptide(L)'
;MRGQTEAPFMAHMVADGILGLAFQSIASDDVVPVFDNMINQGLVSQPLFSVYLSSHSEQGSEVVFGGVDSNHYTGQVTWIPLTSATYWQIKMDSVTINGQTVACSGGCQAIIDTGTSLIVGPTSDINNMNAWVGASTNQYGESIVNCQNIQNMPDVTFTLNGHAFTVPASAYVSQSYYGCNTGFGQGGSDQLWILGDVFIREYYAIFNAQAQYIGLAKSV
;
A
#
# COMPACT_ATOMS: atom_id res chain seq x y z
N MET A 1 -3.45 -19.14 16.96
CA MET A 1 -2.19 -19.71 16.43
C MET A 1 -1.07 -18.76 16.79
N ARG A 2 -0.35 -19.00 17.90
CA ARG A 2 0.94 -18.34 18.18
C ARG A 2 2.02 -19.23 17.58
N GLY A 3 2.99 -18.68 16.87
CA GLY A 3 4.24 -19.40 16.61
C GLY A 3 4.77 -19.40 15.18
N GLN A 4 4.83 -18.26 14.53
CA GLN A 4 6.04 -17.97 13.75
C GLN A 4 6.68 -16.74 14.39
N THR A 5 7.96 -16.87 14.75
CA THR A 5 8.74 -15.71 15.20
C THR A 5 9.07 -14.88 13.97
N GLU A 6 8.93 -13.56 14.04
CA GLU A 6 9.41 -12.65 12.97
C GLU A 6 10.93 -12.69 12.79
N ALA A 7 11.67 -13.38 13.66
CA ALA A 7 13.13 -13.43 13.68
C ALA A 7 13.79 -13.77 12.32
N PRO A 8 13.33 -14.75 11.52
CA PRO A 8 13.92 -15.02 10.21
C PRO A 8 13.70 -13.87 9.22
N PHE A 9 12.55 -13.19 9.28
CA PHE A 9 12.27 -12.01 8.47
C PHE A 9 13.14 -10.82 8.90
N MET A 10 13.17 -10.54 10.21
CA MET A 10 13.95 -9.47 10.83
C MET A 10 15.46 -9.63 10.60
N ALA A 11 15.98 -10.86 10.51
CA ALA A 11 17.41 -11.14 10.28
C ALA A 11 17.93 -10.58 8.94
N HIS A 12 17.04 -10.27 8.01
CA HIS A 12 17.38 -9.71 6.69
C HIS A 12 16.96 -8.24 6.55
N MET A 13 16.41 -7.62 7.60
CA MET A 13 16.07 -6.20 7.61
C MET A 13 17.28 -5.34 7.97
N VAL A 14 17.33 -4.14 7.40
CA VAL A 14 18.29 -3.10 7.82
C VAL A 14 17.86 -2.47 9.16
N ALA A 15 16.55 -2.39 9.41
CA ALA A 15 16.01 -1.84 10.64
C ALA A 15 16.09 -2.86 11.79
N ASP A 16 16.37 -2.36 13.00
CA ASP A 16 16.45 -3.20 14.22
C ASP A 16 15.09 -3.72 14.70
N GLY A 17 13.99 -3.08 14.28
CA GLY A 17 12.66 -3.32 14.80
C GLY A 17 11.54 -2.76 13.93
N ILE A 18 10.30 -3.01 14.34
CA ILE A 18 9.08 -2.54 13.69
C ILE A 18 8.24 -1.75 14.71
N LEU A 19 7.76 -0.58 14.30
CA LEU A 19 6.79 0.20 15.06
C LEU A 19 5.43 0.09 14.36
N GLY A 20 4.53 -0.73 14.91
CA GLY A 20 3.18 -0.91 14.38
C GLY A 20 2.30 0.32 14.59
N LEU A 21 1.63 0.75 13.52
CA LEU A 21 0.74 1.93 13.50
C LEU A 21 -0.72 1.57 13.17
N ALA A 22 -1.08 0.30 13.22
CA ALA A 22 -2.46 -0.18 13.13
C ALA A 22 -3.13 -0.19 14.52
N PHE A 23 -4.37 -0.68 14.59
CA PHE A 23 -5.21 -0.58 15.79
C PHE A 23 -4.84 -1.62 16.86
N GLN A 24 -5.09 -1.28 18.14
CA GLN A 24 -4.83 -2.18 19.28
C GLN A 24 -5.52 -3.55 19.15
N SER A 25 -6.66 -3.62 18.45
CA SER A 25 -7.45 -4.85 18.28
C SER A 25 -6.67 -6.02 17.62
N ILE A 26 -5.58 -5.72 16.91
CA ILE A 26 -4.68 -6.72 16.31
C ILE A 26 -3.29 -6.74 16.95
N ALA A 27 -3.06 -5.96 18.01
CA ALA A 27 -1.80 -5.96 18.73
C ALA A 27 -1.63 -7.29 19.49
N SER A 28 -0.43 -7.87 19.39
CA SER A 28 -0.10 -9.06 20.17
C SER A 28 -0.14 -8.75 21.66
N ASP A 29 -0.73 -9.66 22.44
CA ASP A 29 -0.89 -9.50 23.89
C ASP A 29 -1.65 -8.23 24.31
N ASP A 30 -2.47 -7.67 23.42
CA ASP A 30 -3.31 -6.48 23.66
C ASP A 30 -2.51 -5.26 24.15
N VAL A 31 -1.26 -5.14 23.69
CA VAL A 31 -0.41 -4.00 24.04
C VAL A 31 -0.93 -2.72 23.37
N VAL A 32 -0.94 -1.62 24.13
CA VAL A 32 -1.35 -0.31 23.62
C VAL A 32 -0.32 0.18 22.59
N PRO A 33 -0.70 0.43 21.32
CA PRO A 33 0.23 0.92 20.31
C PRO A 33 0.82 2.28 20.66
N VAL A 34 1.96 2.60 20.03
CA VAL A 34 2.68 3.87 20.28
C VAL A 34 1.79 5.07 19.97
N PHE A 35 1.08 5.04 18.84
CA PHE A 35 0.25 6.17 18.43
C PHE A 35 -0.98 6.37 19.32
N ASP A 36 -1.65 5.28 19.73
CA ASP A 36 -2.72 5.32 20.75
C ASP A 36 -2.23 5.95 22.07
N ASN A 37 -1.02 5.59 22.52
CA ASN A 37 -0.42 6.22 23.70
C ASN A 37 -0.17 7.72 23.50
N MET A 38 0.32 8.16 22.34
CA MET A 38 0.50 9.57 22.02
C MET A 38 -0.81 10.35 22.06
N ILE A 39 -1.90 9.76 21.53
CA ILE A 39 -3.25 10.35 21.56
C ILE A 39 -3.75 10.45 23.01
N ASN A 40 -3.69 9.35 23.76
CA ASN A 40 -4.21 9.27 25.13
C ASN A 40 -3.50 10.23 26.09
N GLN A 41 -2.22 10.50 25.84
CA GLN A 41 -1.42 11.46 26.62
C GLN A 41 -1.51 12.90 26.10
N GLY A 42 -2.27 13.15 25.03
CA GLY A 42 -2.41 14.49 24.44
C GLY A 42 -1.11 15.03 23.83
N LEU A 43 -0.22 14.16 23.36
CA LEU A 43 1.08 14.53 22.79
C LEU A 43 1.01 14.92 21.30
N VAL A 44 -0.11 14.63 20.65
CA VAL A 44 -0.37 14.99 19.24
C VAL A 44 -1.51 15.99 19.14
N SER A 45 -1.37 16.97 18.26
CA SER A 45 -2.38 18.02 18.07
C SER A 45 -3.68 17.51 17.44
N GLN A 46 -3.57 16.47 16.60
CA GLN A 46 -4.69 15.79 15.98
C GLN A 46 -4.51 14.27 16.12
N PRO A 47 -5.58 13.49 16.28
CA PRO A 47 -5.51 12.02 16.36
C PRO A 47 -5.39 11.37 14.97
N LEU A 48 -4.46 11.88 14.17
CA LEU A 48 -4.08 11.35 12.87
C LEU A 48 -2.56 11.39 12.70
N PHE A 49 -2.06 10.55 11.80
CA PHE A 49 -0.71 10.69 11.27
C PHE A 49 -0.76 10.64 9.75
N SER A 50 0.32 11.06 9.10
CA SER A 50 0.41 11.03 7.64
C SER A 50 1.77 10.54 7.19
N VAL A 51 1.81 9.97 5.99
CA VAL A 51 3.00 9.32 5.43
C VAL A 51 3.20 9.80 4.00
N TYR A 52 4.41 10.30 3.75
CA TYR A 52 4.97 10.53 2.43
C TYR A 52 6.12 9.56 2.21
N LEU A 53 6.11 8.84 1.08
CA LEU A 53 7.23 8.00 0.66
C LEU A 53 7.84 8.59 -0.60
N SER A 54 9.11 9.00 -0.54
CA SER A 54 9.84 9.48 -1.70
C SER A 54 10.04 8.37 -2.74
N SER A 55 10.19 8.76 -4.00
CA SER A 55 10.50 7.85 -5.09
C SER A 55 12.02 7.58 -5.19
N HIS A 56 12.39 6.47 -5.85
CA HIS A 56 13.75 6.24 -6.38
C HIS A 56 14.95 6.55 -5.47
N SER A 57 14.99 5.98 -4.25
CA SER A 57 16.10 6.14 -3.29
C SER A 57 16.41 7.57 -2.85
N GLU A 58 15.54 8.52 -3.16
CA GLU A 58 15.67 9.90 -2.71
C GLU A 58 15.45 9.99 -1.20
N GLN A 59 16.20 10.86 -0.54
CA GLN A 59 15.89 11.24 0.84
C GLN A 59 14.62 12.10 0.85
N GLY A 60 13.83 12.01 1.91
CA GLY A 60 12.67 12.88 2.10
C GLY A 60 11.37 12.18 2.48
N SER A 61 11.32 10.84 2.51
CA SER A 61 10.20 10.13 3.13
C SER A 61 9.97 10.63 4.56
N GLU A 62 8.72 10.83 4.93
CA GLU A 62 8.33 11.47 6.18
C GLU A 62 7.10 10.78 6.79
N VAL A 63 7.10 10.67 8.12
CA VAL A 63 5.90 10.37 8.91
C VAL A 63 5.63 11.57 9.83
N VAL A 64 4.45 12.18 9.71
CA VAL A 64 4.03 13.29 10.57
C VAL A 64 2.99 12.77 11.56
N PHE A 65 3.36 12.73 12.84
CA PHE A 65 2.40 12.45 13.91
C PHE A 65 1.67 13.73 14.33
N GLY A 66 0.34 13.69 14.34
CA GLY A 66 -0.48 14.81 14.79
C GLY A 66 -0.80 15.88 13.75
N GLY A 67 -0.49 15.62 12.48
CA GLY A 67 -0.67 16.60 11.41
C GLY A 67 -0.51 16.03 10.01
N VAL A 68 -0.57 16.96 9.05
CA VAL A 68 -0.48 16.74 7.61
C VAL A 68 0.43 17.81 7.04
N ASP A 69 1.37 17.44 6.17
CA ASP A 69 2.18 18.40 5.42
C ASP A 69 1.66 18.54 3.98
N SER A 70 1.12 19.72 3.66
CA SER A 70 0.62 20.06 2.33
C SER A 70 1.70 20.20 1.27
N ASN A 71 2.98 20.24 1.63
CA ASN A 71 4.08 20.26 0.67
C ASN A 71 4.30 18.90 0.00
N HIS A 72 3.76 17.82 0.58
CA HIS A 72 3.95 16.44 0.11
C HIS A 72 2.84 15.91 -0.79
N TYR A 73 1.81 16.70 -1.08
CA TYR A 73 0.75 16.31 -2.01
C TYR A 73 0.16 17.48 -2.79
N THR A 74 -0.53 17.15 -3.87
CA THR A 74 -1.28 18.10 -4.69
C THR A 74 -2.75 17.70 -4.79
N GLY A 75 -3.58 18.66 -5.19
CA GLY A 75 -5.02 18.44 -5.34
C GLY A 75 -5.76 18.35 -4.00
N GLN A 76 -6.90 17.66 -4.01
CA GLN A 76 -7.75 17.50 -2.84
C GLN A 76 -7.55 16.12 -2.21
N VAL A 77 -7.63 16.07 -0.87
CA VAL A 77 -7.66 14.82 -0.13
C VAL A 77 -9.00 14.13 -0.33
N THR A 78 -8.97 12.90 -0.82
CA THR A 78 -10.12 12.00 -0.89
C THR A 78 -10.19 11.18 0.39
N TRP A 79 -11.27 11.33 1.15
CA TRP A 79 -11.48 10.60 2.41
C TRP A 79 -12.31 9.33 2.18
N ILE A 80 -11.76 8.20 2.61
CA ILE A 80 -12.34 6.87 2.46
C ILE A 80 -12.59 6.29 3.86
N PRO A 81 -13.84 5.93 4.20
CA PRO A 81 -14.15 5.37 5.51
C PRO A 81 -13.53 3.98 5.67
N LEU A 82 -13.07 3.67 6.88
CA LEU A 82 -12.63 2.32 7.20
C LEU A 82 -13.82 1.36 7.22
N THR A 83 -13.62 0.14 6.71
CA THR A 83 -14.59 -0.95 6.82
C THR A 83 -14.41 -1.75 8.11
N SER A 84 -13.20 -1.75 8.68
CA SER A 84 -12.86 -2.35 9.97
C SER A 84 -11.64 -1.64 10.56
N ALA A 85 -11.71 -1.23 11.83
CA ALA A 85 -10.59 -0.65 12.58
C ALA A 85 -9.72 -1.76 13.22
N THR A 86 -9.19 -2.62 12.36
CA THR A 86 -8.22 -3.68 12.69
C THR A 86 -6.88 -3.35 12.03
N TYR A 87 -6.83 -3.47 10.71
CA TYR A 87 -5.86 -2.80 9.86
C TYR A 87 -6.43 -1.44 9.43
N TRP A 88 -5.65 -0.69 8.64
CA TRP A 88 -6.15 0.46 7.87
C TRP A 88 -6.96 -0.03 6.66
N GLN A 89 -8.06 -0.74 6.95
CA GLN A 89 -8.85 -1.50 6.01
C GLN A 89 -9.96 -0.66 5.38
N ILE A 90 -10.00 -0.65 4.06
CA ILE A 90 -10.96 0.08 3.23
C ILE A 90 -11.62 -0.86 2.21
N LYS A 91 -12.75 -0.41 1.66
CA LYS A 91 -13.40 -1.08 0.53
C LYS A 91 -12.71 -0.65 -0.77
N MET A 92 -12.38 -1.62 -1.60
CA MET A 92 -12.00 -1.41 -3.00
C MET A 92 -13.12 -1.93 -3.89
N ASP A 93 -13.54 -1.14 -4.87
CA ASP A 93 -14.69 -1.46 -5.73
C ASP A 93 -14.27 -2.29 -6.95
N SER A 94 -13.11 -2.00 -7.52
CA SER A 94 -12.56 -2.73 -8.67
C SER A 94 -11.10 -2.36 -8.95
N VAL A 95 -10.43 -3.20 -9.72
CA VAL A 95 -9.17 -2.87 -10.40
C VAL A 95 -9.41 -2.93 -11.90
N THR A 96 -8.98 -1.88 -12.62
CA THR A 96 -9.18 -1.76 -14.07
C THR A 96 -7.87 -1.47 -14.79
N ILE A 97 -7.74 -2.03 -16.00
CA ILE A 97 -6.63 -1.79 -16.93
C ILE A 97 -7.26 -1.56 -18.30
N ASN A 98 -6.89 -0.48 -19.00
CA ASN A 98 -7.50 -0.07 -20.28
C ASN A 98 -9.05 -0.02 -20.24
N GLY A 99 -9.61 0.41 -19.10
CA GLY A 99 -11.05 0.52 -18.88
C GLY A 99 -11.79 -0.82 -18.69
N GLN A 100 -11.08 -1.95 -18.65
CA GLN A 100 -11.65 -3.27 -18.38
C GLN A 100 -11.40 -3.66 -16.91
N THR A 101 -12.41 -4.21 -16.24
CA THR A 101 -12.23 -4.77 -14.88
C THR A 101 -11.42 -6.06 -14.96
N VAL A 102 -10.26 -6.08 -14.33
CA VAL A 102 -9.31 -7.20 -14.37
C VAL A 102 -9.20 -7.93 -13.03
N ALA A 103 -9.56 -7.29 -11.93
CA ALA A 103 -9.48 -7.88 -10.59
C ALA A 103 -10.47 -7.20 -9.64
N CYS A 104 -10.71 -7.82 -8.48
CA CYS A 104 -11.64 -7.29 -7.48
C CYS A 104 -13.04 -7.00 -8.07
N SER A 105 -13.51 -7.85 -8.98
CA SER A 105 -14.83 -7.68 -9.60
C SER A 105 -15.95 -7.88 -8.58
N GLY A 106 -16.82 -6.88 -8.42
CA GLY A 106 -17.87 -6.89 -7.40
C GLY A 106 -17.41 -6.35 -6.03
N GLY A 107 -16.18 -5.88 -5.95
CA GLY A 107 -15.58 -5.30 -4.76
C GLY A 107 -14.88 -6.31 -3.86
N CYS A 108 -13.93 -5.80 -3.09
CA CYS A 108 -13.09 -6.56 -2.18
C CYS A 108 -12.61 -5.65 -1.03
N GLN A 109 -11.84 -6.22 -0.10
CA GLN A 109 -11.24 -5.48 0.99
C GLN A 109 -9.76 -5.27 0.71
N ALA A 110 -9.27 -4.06 1.03
CA ALA A 110 -7.87 -3.69 0.89
C ALA A 110 -7.38 -3.02 2.19
N ILE A 111 -6.08 -3.09 2.47
CA ILE A 111 -5.42 -2.34 3.53
C ILE A 111 -4.39 -1.40 2.92
N ILE A 112 -4.22 -0.20 3.49
CA ILE A 112 -3.08 0.67 3.21
C ILE A 112 -1.97 0.31 4.19
N ASP A 113 -0.82 -0.15 3.70
CA ASP A 113 0.21 -0.75 4.55
C ASP A 113 1.63 -0.34 4.16
N THR A 114 2.23 0.52 4.96
CA THR A 114 3.62 0.97 4.80
C THR A 114 4.66 -0.12 5.11
N GLY A 115 4.23 -1.27 5.65
CA GLY A 115 5.10 -2.42 5.92
C GLY A 115 5.28 -3.36 4.73
N THR A 116 4.50 -3.17 3.65
CA THR A 116 4.51 -4.03 2.48
C THR A 116 5.06 -3.28 1.26
N SER A 117 6.10 -3.82 0.62
CA SER A 117 6.73 -3.13 -0.52
C SER A 117 5.90 -3.14 -1.81
N LEU A 118 5.08 -4.17 -2.02
CA LEU A 118 4.37 -4.42 -3.28
C LEU A 118 2.87 -4.10 -3.15
N ILE A 119 2.17 -4.07 -4.28
CA ILE A 119 0.71 -4.26 -4.29
C ILE A 119 0.46 -5.77 -4.25
N VAL A 120 -0.15 -6.26 -3.18
CA VAL A 120 -0.39 -7.69 -2.97
C VAL A 120 -1.88 -7.97 -3.06
N GLY A 121 -2.26 -9.10 -3.64
CA GLY A 121 -3.65 -9.52 -3.75
C GLY A 121 -3.81 -11.02 -3.96
N PRO A 122 -5.06 -11.49 -4.13
CA PRO A 122 -5.33 -12.89 -4.44
C PRO A 122 -4.52 -13.36 -5.65
N THR A 123 -3.95 -14.56 -5.58
CA THR A 123 -3.03 -15.07 -6.61
C THR A 123 -3.66 -15.07 -8.01
N SER A 124 -4.94 -15.40 -8.15
CA SER A 124 -5.66 -15.36 -9.43
C SER A 124 -5.73 -13.97 -10.03
N ASP A 125 -6.01 -12.97 -9.19
CA ASP A 125 -6.18 -11.58 -9.60
C ASP A 125 -4.84 -10.98 -10.02
N ILE A 126 -3.80 -11.24 -9.23
CA ILE A 126 -2.43 -10.79 -9.53
C ILE A 126 -1.90 -11.42 -10.81
N ASN A 127 -2.16 -12.71 -11.04
CA ASN A 127 -1.79 -13.36 -12.29
C ASN A 127 -2.52 -12.76 -13.49
N ASN A 128 -3.82 -12.47 -13.34
CA ASN A 128 -4.57 -11.81 -14.40
C ASN A 128 -4.02 -10.40 -14.68
N MET A 129 -3.78 -9.60 -13.64
CA MET A 129 -3.16 -8.26 -13.78
C MET A 129 -1.81 -8.33 -14.49
N ASN A 130 -0.92 -9.26 -14.10
CA ASN A 130 0.37 -9.47 -14.75
C ASN A 130 0.21 -9.79 -16.24
N ALA A 131 -0.74 -10.65 -16.62
CA ALA A 131 -1.02 -10.93 -18.03
C ALA A 131 -1.50 -9.69 -18.79
N TRP A 132 -2.37 -8.87 -18.18
CA TRP A 132 -2.90 -7.64 -18.78
C TRP A 132 -1.84 -6.56 -19.02
N VAL A 133 -0.83 -6.46 -18.15
CA VAL A 133 0.30 -5.53 -18.34
C VAL A 133 1.41 -6.10 -19.22
N GLY A 134 1.26 -7.34 -19.71
CA GLY A 134 2.22 -7.99 -20.60
C GLY A 134 3.45 -8.56 -19.88
N ALA A 135 3.34 -8.88 -18.58
CA ALA A 135 4.40 -9.55 -17.85
C ALA A 135 4.45 -11.05 -18.17
N SER A 136 5.64 -11.62 -18.11
CA SER A 136 5.88 -13.07 -18.20
C SER A 136 6.51 -13.57 -16.90
N THR A 137 6.39 -14.86 -16.61
CA THR A 137 6.98 -15.46 -15.42
C THR A 137 8.35 -16.06 -15.77
N ASN A 138 9.38 -15.69 -15.02
CA ASN A 138 10.72 -16.27 -15.19
C ASN A 138 10.84 -17.63 -14.46
N GLN A 139 12.01 -18.28 -14.59
CA GLN A 139 12.27 -19.59 -13.98
C GLN A 139 12.24 -19.61 -12.43
N TYR A 140 12.28 -18.43 -11.79
CA TYR A 140 12.22 -18.25 -10.35
C TYR A 140 10.80 -17.89 -9.87
N GLY A 141 9.83 -17.79 -10.78
CA GLY A 141 8.46 -17.40 -10.45
C GLY A 141 8.21 -15.89 -10.41
N GLU A 142 9.19 -15.07 -10.79
CA GLU A 142 9.07 -13.61 -10.77
C GLU A 142 8.36 -13.10 -12.04
N SER A 143 7.55 -12.05 -11.89
CA SER A 143 6.83 -11.43 -13.00
C SER A 143 7.67 -10.34 -13.64
N ILE A 144 8.26 -10.65 -14.79
CA ILE A 144 9.20 -9.80 -15.52
C ILE A 144 8.55 -9.10 -16.71
N VAL A 145 9.04 -7.91 -17.05
CA VAL A 145 8.61 -7.10 -18.20
C VAL A 145 9.81 -6.58 -18.98
N ASN A 146 9.61 -6.20 -20.25
CA ASN A 146 10.65 -5.56 -21.04
C ASN A 146 10.86 -4.11 -20.56
N CYS A 147 12.01 -3.83 -19.97
CA CYS A 147 12.40 -2.50 -19.49
C CYS A 147 12.25 -1.40 -20.55
N GLN A 148 12.50 -1.70 -21.83
CA GLN A 148 12.40 -0.71 -22.90
C GLN A 148 10.95 -0.34 -23.27
N ASN A 149 9.97 -1.13 -22.81
CA ASN A 149 8.56 -0.93 -23.16
C ASN A 149 7.73 -0.31 -22.02
N ILE A 150 8.34 0.05 -20.89
CA ILE A 150 7.61 0.59 -19.71
C ILE A 150 6.74 1.79 -20.08
N GLN A 151 7.23 2.68 -20.94
CA GLN A 151 6.48 3.88 -21.37
C GLN A 151 5.22 3.57 -22.19
N ASN A 152 5.08 2.36 -22.73
CA ASN A 152 3.91 1.92 -23.49
C ASN A 152 3.04 0.91 -22.73
N MET A 153 3.42 0.56 -21.50
CA MET A 153 2.63 -0.34 -20.67
C MET A 153 1.40 0.41 -20.12
N PRO A 154 0.27 -0.29 -19.92
CA PRO A 154 -0.96 0.36 -19.50
C PRO A 154 -0.90 0.76 -18.02
N ASP A 155 -1.60 1.83 -17.65
CA ASP A 155 -1.77 2.16 -16.25
C ASP A 155 -2.75 1.21 -15.56
N VAL A 156 -2.61 1.06 -14.24
CA VAL A 156 -3.53 0.27 -13.41
C VAL A 156 -4.34 1.22 -12.54
N THR A 157 -5.67 1.14 -12.62
CA THR A 157 -6.54 2.02 -11.83
C THR A 157 -7.30 1.22 -10.77
N PHE A 158 -7.09 1.60 -9.51
CA PHE A 158 -7.78 1.09 -8.32
C PHE A 158 -8.95 2.02 -8.02
N THR A 159 -10.18 1.50 -8.00
CA THR A 159 -11.35 2.29 -7.60
C THR A 159 -11.62 2.07 -6.14
N LEU A 160 -11.44 3.11 -5.31
CA LEU A 160 -11.65 3.06 -3.86
C LEU A 160 -12.81 3.98 -3.50
N ASN A 161 -13.90 3.41 -2.98
CA ASN A 161 -15.11 4.14 -2.58
C ASN A 161 -15.63 5.09 -3.68
N GLY A 162 -15.67 4.62 -4.92
CA GLY A 162 -16.12 5.38 -6.10
C GLY A 162 -15.08 6.35 -6.69
N HIS A 163 -13.89 6.46 -6.12
CA HIS A 163 -12.83 7.34 -6.62
C HIS A 163 -11.71 6.54 -7.29
N ALA A 164 -11.25 7.01 -8.45
CA ALA A 164 -10.21 6.35 -9.23
C ALA A 164 -8.80 6.78 -8.78
N PHE A 165 -7.94 5.80 -8.50
CA PHE A 165 -6.53 5.98 -8.16
C PHE A 165 -5.67 5.21 -9.16
N THR A 166 -5.12 5.92 -10.14
CA THR A 166 -4.30 5.38 -11.23
C THR A 166 -2.83 5.31 -10.82
N VAL A 167 -2.21 4.15 -10.99
CA VAL A 167 -0.79 3.88 -10.78
C VAL A 167 -0.15 3.64 -12.14
N PRO A 168 0.78 4.51 -12.60
CA PRO A 168 1.39 4.37 -13.90
C PRO A 168 2.42 3.24 -13.95
N ALA A 169 2.76 2.77 -15.15
CA ALA A 169 3.78 1.75 -15.34
C ALA A 169 5.15 2.12 -14.76
N SER A 170 5.52 3.39 -14.80
CA SER A 170 6.75 3.88 -14.17
C SER A 170 6.78 3.72 -12.65
N ALA A 171 5.61 3.60 -12.01
CA ALA A 171 5.48 3.44 -10.56
C ALA A 171 5.38 1.97 -10.14
N TYR A 172 4.60 1.17 -10.89
CA TYR A 172 4.44 -0.25 -10.57
C TYR A 172 5.52 -1.14 -11.19
N VAL A 173 6.42 -0.65 -12.06
CA VAL A 173 7.55 -1.45 -12.55
C VAL A 173 8.83 -1.05 -11.83
N SER A 174 9.45 -2.00 -11.12
CA SER A 174 10.76 -1.82 -10.52
C SER A 174 11.85 -2.16 -11.53
N GLN A 175 12.79 -1.23 -11.74
CA GLN A 175 13.93 -1.42 -12.64
C GLN A 175 15.20 -1.65 -11.83
N SER A 176 15.92 -2.72 -12.15
CA SER A 176 17.18 -3.07 -11.51
C SER A 176 18.22 -3.51 -12.54
N TYR A 177 19.47 -3.69 -12.09
CA TYR A 177 20.53 -4.27 -12.93
C TYR A 177 20.16 -5.66 -13.49
N TYR A 178 19.32 -6.43 -12.78
CA TYR A 178 18.92 -7.78 -13.16
C TYR A 178 17.70 -7.82 -14.10
N GLY A 179 17.11 -6.66 -14.41
CA GLY A 179 15.92 -6.52 -15.24
C GLY A 179 14.78 -5.80 -14.54
N CYS A 180 13.60 -5.87 -15.15
CA CYS A 180 12.41 -5.16 -14.71
C CYS A 180 11.33 -6.12 -14.27
N ASN A 181 10.79 -5.89 -13.07
CA ASN A 181 9.75 -6.71 -12.46
C ASN A 181 8.51 -5.86 -12.18
N THR A 182 7.33 -6.47 -12.26
CA THR A 182 6.11 -5.83 -11.78
C THR A 182 6.10 -5.76 -10.25
N GLY A 183 5.49 -4.71 -9.72
CA GLY A 183 5.31 -4.43 -8.32
C GLY A 183 4.10 -5.16 -7.73
N PHE A 184 3.72 -6.31 -8.31
CA PHE A 184 2.54 -7.08 -7.95
C PHE A 184 2.94 -8.40 -7.29
N GLY A 185 2.52 -8.61 -6.05
CA GLY A 185 2.85 -9.77 -5.24
C GLY A 185 1.67 -10.73 -5.09
N GLN A 186 1.91 -12.03 -5.21
CA GLN A 186 0.89 -13.06 -4.96
C GLN A 186 0.72 -13.29 -3.46
N GLY A 187 -0.51 -13.16 -2.96
CA GLY A 187 -0.82 -13.29 -1.54
C GLY A 187 -1.42 -14.63 -1.10
N GLY A 188 -1.79 -15.51 -2.04
CA GLY A 188 -2.59 -16.70 -1.77
C GLY A 188 -4.06 -16.52 -2.17
N SER A 189 -4.92 -17.49 -1.84
CA SER A 189 -6.30 -17.54 -2.35
C SER A 189 -7.25 -16.52 -1.70
N ASP A 190 -7.13 -16.34 -0.37
CA ASP A 190 -8.09 -15.57 0.45
C ASP A 190 -7.46 -14.29 1.04
N GLN A 191 -6.38 -13.81 0.43
CA GLN A 191 -5.61 -12.68 0.94
C GLN A 191 -6.36 -11.37 0.75
N LEU A 192 -6.42 -10.54 1.80
CA LEU A 192 -6.81 -9.13 1.70
C LEU A 192 -5.86 -8.42 0.74
N TRP A 193 -6.38 -7.52 -0.09
CA TRP A 193 -5.50 -6.67 -0.90
C TRP A 193 -4.64 -5.80 0.01
N ILE A 194 -3.37 -5.64 -0.34
CA ILE A 194 -2.43 -4.76 0.35
C ILE A 194 -1.97 -3.72 -0.66
N LEU A 195 -2.34 -2.47 -0.43
CA LEU A 195 -1.83 -1.33 -1.17
C LEU A 195 -0.59 -0.81 -0.42
N GLY A 196 0.55 -1.40 -0.77
CA GLY A 196 1.84 -1.13 -0.16
C GLY A 196 2.58 0.07 -0.75
N ASP A 197 3.91 0.09 -0.59
CA ASP A 197 4.77 1.21 -0.99
C ASP A 197 4.61 1.62 -2.45
N VAL A 198 4.40 0.66 -3.37
CA VAL A 198 4.12 0.96 -4.80
C VAL A 198 2.94 1.92 -4.95
N PHE A 199 1.89 1.75 -4.14
CA PHE A 199 0.73 2.64 -4.15
C PHE A 199 0.99 3.93 -3.34
N ILE A 200 1.58 3.80 -2.16
CA ILE A 200 1.78 4.92 -1.22
C ILE A 200 2.79 5.95 -1.75
N ARG A 201 3.76 5.54 -2.58
CA ARG A 201 4.64 6.50 -3.28
C ARG A 201 3.86 7.40 -4.25
N GLU A 202 2.82 6.86 -4.89
CA GLU A 202 1.97 7.66 -5.80
C GLU A 202 0.93 8.50 -5.07
N TYR A 203 0.55 8.09 -3.86
CA TYR A 203 -0.52 8.71 -3.08
C TYR A 203 -0.12 8.93 -1.62
N TYR A 204 0.02 10.19 -1.26
CA TYR A 204 0.20 10.64 0.11
C TYR A 204 -0.96 10.15 0.97
N ALA A 205 -0.63 9.47 2.08
CA ALA A 205 -1.60 8.75 2.90
C ALA A 205 -1.77 9.40 4.26
N ILE A 206 -3.01 9.67 4.65
CA ILE A 206 -3.39 10.25 5.95
C ILE A 206 -4.23 9.22 6.69
N PHE A 207 -3.82 8.89 7.90
CA PHE A 207 -4.39 7.85 8.74
C PHE A 207 -5.08 8.50 9.93
N ASN A 208 -6.41 8.69 9.83
CA ASN A 208 -7.20 9.36 10.86
C ASN A 208 -7.85 8.34 11.80
N ALA A 209 -7.22 8.13 12.96
CA ALA A 209 -7.61 7.08 13.90
C ALA A 209 -8.93 7.41 14.62
N GLN A 210 -9.15 8.68 14.98
CA GLN A 210 -10.38 9.09 15.68
C GLN A 210 -11.60 9.05 14.76
N ALA A 211 -11.48 9.57 13.53
CA ALA A 211 -12.60 9.59 12.59
C ALA A 211 -12.77 8.24 11.88
N GLN A 212 -11.75 7.36 11.91
CA GLN A 212 -11.71 6.08 11.19
C GLN A 212 -11.81 6.27 9.68
N TYR A 213 -10.92 7.08 9.11
CA TYR A 213 -10.77 7.31 7.67
C TYR A 213 -9.31 7.19 7.23
N ILE A 214 -9.16 6.84 5.96
CA ILE A 214 -7.95 7.08 5.18
C ILE A 214 -8.17 8.30 4.29
N GLY A 215 -7.24 9.24 4.29
CA GLY A 215 -7.14 10.33 3.32
C GLY A 215 -6.08 9.99 2.28
N LEU A 216 -6.40 10.12 0.99
CA LEU A 216 -5.45 9.94 -0.11
C LEU A 216 -5.42 11.19 -0.99
N ALA A 217 -4.22 11.64 -1.35
CA ALA A 217 -4.00 12.72 -2.32
C ALA A 217 -2.80 12.37 -3.20
N LYS A 218 -2.70 12.99 -4.39
CA LYS A 218 -1.59 12.72 -5.31
C LYS A 218 -0.28 13.20 -4.68
N SER A 219 0.69 12.30 -4.49
CA SER A 219 2.02 12.68 -4.01
C SER A 219 2.70 13.65 -4.99
N VAL A 220 3.53 14.54 -4.45
CA VAL A 220 4.42 15.42 -5.24
C VAL A 220 5.56 14.65 -5.89
#